data_AF-A0A1A8ATD3-F1
#
_entry.id   AF-A0A1A8ATD3-F1
#
_cell.length_a   1.000
_cell.length_b   1.000
_cell.length_c   1.000
_cell.angle_alpha   90.00
_cell.angle_beta   90.00
_cell.angle_gamma   90.00
#
_symmetry.space_group_name_H-M   'P 1'
#
loop_
_entity.id
_entity.type
_entity.pdbx_description
1 polymer ?
#
loop_
_entity_poly.entity_id
_entity_poly.type
_entity_poly.pdbx_seq_one_letter_code
_entity_poly.pdbx_strand_id
1 'polypeptide(L)'
;SCVTCNGEGYRGKVDHTESGKECQRWDSQKPHRHDFQPKRYRDKGLKDNYCRNPDNRLRPWCFTMDPKSPWEYCNISVCDSDPSEDADVNTTTSCVQGEGTNYRGTMNVTPEGVTCSIRDSLCKLDTSHKQWGFSLHSIPRRAGEELLPEPRSGIPCANWTHHINSGDSHSTVSHVGLERNYCRNPDRDKHGPWCYTSPNNRLVWDYCKLKQCESATTPPQPNNPTRPKISCFVHINTRIVGGHEVRATDGSWVVSIQREKVHLCGGSLIREDWVLTDQQCFTSCVPELKDYSVQVGLQHLNESSGRPRLRISRLICGPEGSNLVMLKLENPAPVSEGASTIHLPVKECHIAEGTNCTVYGWGETKSTFFFHPVTMPMVNNDMCSQIKGDAGESRICAGGKVGEGVCDRDYGGPLVCQEHERKVIVGVSIQRTKCASSQPALFVNVAFYSEWIYKVFKLYPTEERN
;
A
#
# COMPACT_ATOMS: atom_id res chain seq x y z
N SER A 1 32.13 -26.78 6.25
CA SER A 1 31.81 -25.84 5.16
C SER A 1 30.49 -25.19 5.46
N CYS A 2 30.39 -23.88 5.26
CA CYS A 2 29.26 -23.06 5.70
C CYS A 2 28.70 -22.21 4.56
N VAL A 3 27.52 -21.63 4.75
CA VAL A 3 26.79 -20.80 3.78
C VAL A 3 27.02 -19.32 4.03
N THR A 4 27.27 -18.56 2.97
CA THR A 4 27.18 -17.10 2.94
C THR A 4 26.01 -16.67 2.05
N CYS A 5 25.33 -15.59 2.44
CA CYS A 5 24.11 -15.10 1.76
C CYS A 5 23.07 -16.23 1.52
N ASN A 6 22.55 -16.38 0.31
CA ASN A 6 21.63 -17.46 -0.07
C ASN A 6 22.33 -18.78 -0.46
N GLY A 7 23.66 -18.85 -0.36
CA GLY A 7 24.45 -20.02 -0.69
C GLY A 7 24.65 -20.32 -2.18
N GLU A 8 24.49 -19.36 -3.11
CA GLU A 8 24.95 -19.54 -4.50
C GLU A 8 26.44 -19.92 -4.59
N GLY A 9 27.26 -19.35 -3.71
CA GLY A 9 28.69 -19.67 -3.55
C GLY A 9 28.98 -20.96 -2.76
N TYR A 10 27.96 -21.63 -2.20
CA TYR A 10 28.17 -22.80 -1.36
C TYR A 10 28.74 -23.98 -2.16
N ARG A 11 29.88 -24.52 -1.71
CA ARG A 11 30.56 -25.68 -2.33
C ARG A 11 30.84 -26.80 -1.33
N GLY A 12 30.15 -26.81 -0.18
CA GLY A 12 30.25 -27.90 0.80
C GLY A 12 29.63 -29.22 0.33
N LYS A 13 29.68 -30.22 1.20
CA LYS A 13 29.32 -31.62 0.90
C LYS A 13 28.04 -32.11 1.61
N VAL A 14 27.22 -31.23 2.15
CA VAL A 14 25.91 -31.63 2.71
C VAL A 14 25.04 -32.19 1.58
N ASP A 15 24.49 -33.38 1.80
CA ASP A 15 23.82 -34.28 0.86
C ASP A 15 22.46 -34.79 1.39
N HIS A 16 21.96 -34.16 2.46
CA HIS A 16 20.66 -34.44 3.07
C HIS A 16 19.86 -33.15 3.27
N THR A 17 18.53 -33.26 3.19
CA THR A 17 17.60 -32.15 3.37
C THR A 17 17.37 -31.79 4.84
N GLU A 18 16.65 -30.70 5.11
CA GLU A 18 16.28 -30.28 6.47
C GLU A 18 15.41 -31.31 7.21
N SER A 19 14.53 -32.05 6.51
CA SER A 19 13.82 -33.21 7.06
C SER A 19 14.61 -34.53 7.02
N GLY A 20 15.88 -34.50 6.64
CA GLY A 20 16.77 -35.67 6.64
C GLY A 20 16.64 -36.60 5.43
N LYS A 21 15.99 -36.19 4.33
CA LYS A 21 15.90 -36.99 3.11
C LYS A 21 17.23 -36.96 2.36
N GLU A 22 17.64 -38.10 1.81
CA GLU A 22 18.81 -38.19 0.94
C GLU A 22 18.60 -37.39 -0.35
N CYS A 23 19.61 -36.60 -0.75
CA CYS A 23 19.58 -35.87 -2.00
C CYS A 23 19.81 -36.78 -3.21
N GLN A 24 19.03 -36.56 -4.27
CA GLN A 24 19.28 -37.09 -5.61
C GLN A 24 20.50 -36.38 -6.23
N ARG A 25 21.36 -37.15 -6.92
CA ARG A 25 22.50 -36.60 -7.66
C ARG A 25 22.08 -35.69 -8.81
N TRP A 26 22.80 -34.58 -9.01
CA TRP A 26 22.53 -33.62 -10.10
C TRP A 26 22.78 -34.20 -11.51
N ASP A 27 23.55 -35.28 -11.62
CA ASP A 27 23.73 -36.04 -12.87
C ASP A 27 22.68 -37.15 -13.07
N SER A 28 21.85 -37.44 -12.07
CA SER A 28 20.71 -38.35 -12.16
C SER A 28 19.48 -37.68 -12.78
N GLN A 29 18.56 -38.51 -13.28
CA GLN A 29 17.22 -38.14 -13.74
C GLN A 29 16.16 -39.06 -13.13
N LYS A 30 16.46 -39.61 -11.95
CA LYS A 30 15.63 -40.52 -11.15
C LYS A 30 15.89 -40.26 -9.64
N PRO A 31 14.84 -40.27 -8.78
CA PRO A 31 13.43 -40.42 -9.13
C PRO A 31 12.85 -39.23 -9.93
N HIS A 32 13.40 -38.03 -9.77
CA HIS A 32 12.88 -36.81 -10.39
C HIS A 32 13.68 -36.42 -11.63
N ARG A 33 12.98 -36.05 -12.72
CA ARG A 33 13.62 -35.47 -13.92
C ARG A 33 13.78 -33.97 -13.76
N HIS A 34 14.91 -33.41 -14.19
CA HIS A 34 15.19 -31.98 -14.02
C HIS A 34 16.23 -31.43 -15.01
N ASP A 35 16.12 -30.14 -15.29
CA ASP A 35 17.02 -29.42 -16.20
C ASP A 35 18.40 -29.06 -15.61
N PHE A 36 18.54 -29.14 -14.28
CA PHE A 36 19.75 -28.78 -13.53
C PHE A 36 20.91 -29.77 -13.68
N GLN A 37 21.32 -30.06 -14.92
CA GLN A 37 22.41 -30.95 -15.23
C GLN A 37 23.77 -30.22 -15.14
N PRO A 38 24.83 -30.85 -14.58
CA PRO A 38 26.16 -30.23 -14.46
C PRO A 38 26.78 -29.78 -15.78
N LYS A 39 26.42 -30.43 -16.90
CA LYS A 39 26.88 -30.05 -18.24
C LYS A 39 26.32 -28.70 -18.73
N ARG A 40 25.13 -28.32 -18.24
CA ARG A 40 24.37 -27.09 -18.57
C ARG A 40 24.69 -25.95 -17.59
N TYR A 41 24.87 -26.26 -16.31
CA TYR A 41 25.16 -25.29 -15.23
C TYR A 41 26.58 -25.49 -14.67
N ARG A 42 27.59 -25.24 -15.51
CA ARG A 42 29.00 -25.59 -15.23
C ARG A 42 29.62 -24.76 -14.09
N ASP A 43 29.20 -23.50 -13.95
CA ASP A 43 29.61 -22.51 -12.95
C ASP A 43 28.98 -22.75 -11.56
N LYS A 44 27.76 -23.30 -11.53
CA LYS A 44 26.98 -23.53 -10.30
C LYS A 44 27.51 -24.66 -9.41
N GLY A 45 28.57 -25.37 -9.84
CA GLY A 45 29.27 -26.35 -9.01
C GLY A 45 28.41 -27.55 -8.61
N LEU A 46 27.46 -27.93 -9.47
CA LEU A 46 26.59 -29.10 -9.34
C LEU A 46 27.44 -30.38 -9.42
N LYS A 47 27.94 -30.84 -8.28
CA LYS A 47 28.75 -32.05 -8.12
C LYS A 47 28.06 -32.99 -7.16
N ASP A 48 28.02 -34.26 -7.53
CA ASP A 48 27.38 -35.34 -6.77
C ASP A 48 25.89 -35.04 -6.48
N ASN A 49 25.39 -35.36 -5.29
CA ASN A 49 24.08 -34.96 -4.75
C ASN A 49 24.14 -33.78 -3.78
N TYR A 50 25.29 -33.11 -3.64
CA TYR A 50 25.46 -32.05 -2.64
C TYR A 50 24.48 -30.89 -2.85
N CYS A 51 23.92 -30.35 -1.78
CA CYS A 51 22.99 -29.24 -1.81
C CYS A 51 23.60 -28.00 -2.48
N ARG A 52 22.89 -27.39 -3.43
CA ARG A 52 23.35 -26.22 -4.20
C ARG A 52 22.21 -25.25 -4.41
N ASN A 53 22.53 -24.05 -4.89
CA ASN A 53 21.54 -23.05 -5.25
C ASN A 53 21.77 -22.57 -6.70
N PRO A 54 21.45 -23.38 -7.73
CA PRO A 54 21.70 -23.02 -9.13
C PRO A 54 20.74 -21.96 -9.68
N ASP A 55 19.56 -21.81 -9.07
CA ASP A 55 18.42 -21.01 -9.54
C ASP A 55 18.04 -19.86 -8.59
N ASN A 56 18.95 -19.44 -7.71
CA ASN A 56 18.80 -18.27 -6.83
C ASN A 56 17.55 -18.34 -5.91
N ARG A 57 17.27 -19.53 -5.34
CA ARG A 57 16.31 -19.72 -4.25
C ARG A 57 16.81 -19.14 -2.93
N LEU A 58 15.98 -19.23 -1.88
CA LEU A 58 16.25 -18.69 -0.55
C LEU A 58 17.48 -19.32 0.13
N ARG A 59 17.69 -20.64 -0.02
CA ARG A 59 18.77 -21.42 0.61
C ARG A 59 19.25 -22.51 -0.37
N PRO A 60 20.44 -23.13 -0.17
CA PRO A 60 20.81 -24.33 -0.90
C PRO A 60 19.79 -25.46 -0.69
N TRP A 61 19.55 -26.20 -1.76
CA TRP A 61 18.52 -27.22 -1.86
C TRP A 61 19.03 -28.39 -2.70
N CYS A 62 18.26 -29.47 -2.76
CA CYS A 62 18.50 -30.58 -3.68
C CYS A 62 17.18 -31.22 -4.12
N PHE A 63 17.20 -31.95 -5.24
CA PHE A 63 16.16 -32.96 -5.51
C PHE A 63 16.30 -34.07 -4.47
N THR A 64 15.22 -34.74 -4.06
CA THR A 64 15.29 -35.80 -3.04
C THR A 64 15.12 -37.20 -3.64
N MET A 65 15.58 -38.23 -2.94
CA MET A 65 15.33 -39.62 -3.32
C MET A 65 13.91 -40.11 -2.99
N ASP A 66 13.07 -39.30 -2.32
CA ASP A 66 11.64 -39.59 -2.08
C ASP A 66 10.78 -39.25 -3.30
N PRO A 67 10.07 -40.22 -3.92
CA PRO A 67 9.17 -39.97 -5.05
C PRO A 67 8.02 -38.99 -4.76
N LYS A 68 7.66 -38.75 -3.49
CA LYS A 68 6.60 -37.81 -3.10
C LYS A 68 7.11 -36.39 -2.86
N SER A 69 8.43 -36.19 -2.70
CA SER A 69 9.05 -34.91 -2.38
C SER A 69 10.07 -34.53 -3.47
N PRO A 70 9.67 -33.84 -4.55
CA PRO A 70 10.56 -33.54 -5.67
C PRO A 70 11.87 -32.88 -5.28
N TRP A 71 11.82 -31.87 -4.41
CA TRP A 71 12.98 -31.14 -3.91
C TRP A 71 12.71 -30.58 -2.52
N GLU A 72 13.76 -30.24 -1.78
CA GLU A 72 13.67 -29.63 -0.46
C GLU A 72 14.94 -28.81 -0.12
N TYR A 73 14.82 -27.86 0.81
CA TYR A 73 15.97 -27.13 1.34
C TYR A 73 16.84 -28.01 2.24
N CYS A 74 18.13 -27.67 2.33
CA CYS A 74 19.07 -28.34 3.22
C CYS A 74 19.42 -27.47 4.43
N ASN A 75 19.60 -28.11 5.59
CA ASN A 75 20.06 -27.43 6.80
C ASN A 75 21.59 -27.35 6.79
N ILE A 76 22.14 -26.14 6.63
CA ILE A 76 23.58 -25.90 6.55
C ILE A 76 23.91 -24.67 7.41
N SER A 77 24.95 -24.77 8.24
CA SER A 77 25.40 -23.65 9.07
C SER A 77 25.85 -22.45 8.22
N VAL A 78 25.51 -21.25 8.67
CA VAL A 78 26.04 -19.98 8.14
C VAL A 78 27.51 -19.87 8.57
N CYS A 79 28.34 -19.17 7.81
CA CYS A 79 29.73 -18.95 8.21
C CYS A 79 29.83 -17.96 9.36
N ASP A 80 30.52 -18.34 10.43
CA ASP A 80 30.97 -17.40 11.46
C ASP A 80 31.94 -16.39 10.81
N SER A 81 31.57 -15.12 10.82
CA SER A 81 32.41 -14.03 10.34
C SER A 81 33.34 -13.55 11.44
N ASP A 82 34.65 -13.53 11.19
CA ASP A 82 35.62 -12.84 12.03
C ASP A 82 35.21 -11.36 12.18
N PRO A 83 35.13 -10.80 13.40
CA PRO A 83 34.44 -9.53 13.66
C PRO A 83 35.32 -8.29 13.43
N SER A 84 36.04 -8.21 12.32
CA SER A 84 37.14 -7.24 12.14
C SER A 84 37.16 -6.39 10.85
N GLU A 85 36.17 -6.50 9.95
CA GLU A 85 35.93 -5.49 8.89
C GLU A 85 34.41 -5.21 8.71
N ASP A 86 33.95 -4.07 9.25
CA ASP A 86 32.66 -3.38 9.04
C ASP A 86 31.41 -4.20 8.64
N ALA A 87 31.00 -5.14 9.49
CA ALA A 87 29.65 -5.66 9.48
C ALA A 87 28.68 -4.70 10.21
N ASP A 88 27.83 -3.99 9.45
CA ASP A 88 26.74 -3.17 9.98
C ASP A 88 25.75 -4.06 10.78
N VAL A 89 25.87 -4.02 12.11
CA VAL A 89 25.33 -4.98 13.11
C VAL A 89 23.81 -5.20 13.03
N ASN A 90 23.08 -4.33 12.32
CA ASN A 90 21.62 -4.36 12.18
C ASN A 90 21.11 -4.93 10.84
N THR A 91 21.94 -5.50 9.97
CA THR A 91 21.51 -5.92 8.61
C THR A 91 20.57 -7.14 8.64
N THR A 92 19.40 -7.07 7.97
CA THR A 92 18.42 -8.18 7.90
C THR A 92 18.17 -8.68 6.48
N THR A 93 17.81 -9.97 6.32
CA THR A 93 17.61 -10.58 4.98
C THR A 93 16.28 -11.34 4.80
N SER A 94 15.73 -11.91 5.87
CA SER A 94 14.47 -12.69 5.83
C SER A 94 13.24 -11.91 6.33
N CYS A 95 13.47 -10.83 7.07
CA CYS A 95 12.44 -10.01 7.72
C CYS A 95 12.91 -8.55 7.84
N VAL A 96 12.01 -7.64 8.16
CA VAL A 96 12.25 -6.19 8.33
C VAL A 96 12.35 -5.85 9.81
N GLN A 97 13.17 -4.85 10.16
CA GLN A 97 13.18 -4.20 11.48
C GLN A 97 13.00 -2.70 11.28
N GLY A 98 12.17 -2.08 12.12
CA GLY A 98 11.83 -0.66 11.97
C GLY A 98 11.32 -0.36 10.56
N GLU A 99 11.94 0.61 9.91
CA GLU A 99 11.62 1.06 8.54
C GLU A 99 12.21 0.12 7.45
N GLY A 100 13.13 -0.80 7.79
CA GLY A 100 13.74 -1.71 6.81
C GLY A 100 14.82 -1.10 5.91
N THR A 101 15.41 0.01 6.32
CA THR A 101 16.59 0.63 5.65
C THR A 101 17.83 -0.28 5.68
N ASN A 102 17.87 -1.21 6.63
CA ASN A 102 18.83 -2.28 6.84
C ASN A 102 18.49 -3.61 6.10
N TYR A 103 17.35 -3.69 5.41
CA TYR A 103 16.94 -4.90 4.71
C TYR A 103 17.76 -5.11 3.42
N ARG A 104 18.45 -6.25 3.31
CA ARG A 104 19.27 -6.65 2.15
C ARG A 104 18.78 -7.95 1.50
N GLY A 105 17.59 -8.44 1.84
CA GLY A 105 17.02 -9.66 1.25
C GLY A 105 16.66 -9.54 -0.23
N THR A 106 16.24 -10.66 -0.83
CA THR A 106 16.04 -10.81 -2.28
C THR A 106 14.58 -10.75 -2.74
N MET A 107 13.66 -10.29 -1.89
CA MET A 107 12.25 -10.07 -2.29
C MET A 107 12.20 -9.09 -3.46
N ASN A 108 11.46 -9.40 -4.51
CA ASN A 108 11.37 -8.57 -5.73
C ASN A 108 9.97 -8.64 -6.40
N VAL A 109 8.93 -8.86 -5.60
CA VAL A 109 7.54 -8.80 -6.06
C VAL A 109 6.68 -7.94 -5.13
N THR A 110 5.73 -7.21 -5.71
CA THR A 110 4.76 -6.36 -4.99
C THR A 110 3.36 -6.98 -4.96
N PRO A 111 2.41 -6.46 -4.15
CA PRO A 111 1.17 -7.15 -3.82
C PRO A 111 -0.10 -6.91 -4.69
N GLU A 112 -0.10 -6.66 -6.01
CA GLU A 112 -1.36 -6.92 -6.79
C GLU A 112 -1.18 -7.13 -8.32
N GLY A 113 -1.24 -8.37 -8.81
CA GLY A 113 -1.24 -8.68 -10.24
C GLY A 113 -2.62 -9.04 -10.81
N VAL A 114 -3.04 -8.39 -11.90
CA VAL A 114 -4.22 -8.80 -12.69
C VAL A 114 -3.81 -9.86 -13.72
N THR A 115 -4.59 -10.94 -13.83
CA THR A 115 -4.46 -11.94 -14.88
C THR A 115 -4.97 -11.43 -16.23
N CYS A 116 -4.11 -11.46 -17.26
CA CYS A 116 -4.56 -11.49 -18.64
C CYS A 116 -4.10 -12.79 -19.31
N SER A 117 -5.06 -13.62 -19.68
CA SER A 117 -4.84 -14.62 -20.72
C SER A 117 -4.77 -13.92 -22.08
N ILE A 118 -3.91 -14.40 -22.97
CA ILE A 118 -4.18 -14.53 -24.40
C ILE A 118 -3.23 -15.61 -24.96
N ARG A 119 -3.86 -16.73 -25.33
CA ARG A 119 -3.53 -17.74 -26.36
C ARG A 119 -2.10 -18.31 -26.50
N ASP A 120 -2.09 -19.64 -26.47
CA ASP A 120 -1.17 -20.59 -27.11
C ASP A 120 0.27 -20.66 -26.52
N SER A 121 0.76 -21.77 -25.95
CA SER A 121 0.29 -23.17 -26.01
C SER A 121 0.62 -24.00 -24.76
N LEU A 122 -0.33 -24.82 -24.31
CA LEU A 122 -0.16 -26.05 -23.52
C LEU A 122 0.49 -25.98 -22.13
N CYS A 123 -0.33 -25.68 -21.11
CA CYS A 123 -0.24 -26.41 -19.83
C CYS A 123 -1.47 -27.32 -19.69
N LYS A 124 -1.25 -28.61 -19.39
CA LYS A 124 -2.33 -29.57 -19.09
C LYS A 124 -2.82 -29.36 -17.66
N LEU A 125 -4.11 -29.11 -17.50
CA LEU A 125 -4.81 -29.31 -16.24
C LEU A 125 -4.95 -30.81 -15.98
N ASP A 126 -4.65 -31.26 -14.75
CA ASP A 126 -5.21 -32.50 -14.24
C ASP A 126 -6.60 -32.20 -13.68
N THR A 127 -7.55 -33.08 -13.99
CA THR A 127 -8.99 -32.88 -13.76
C THR A 127 -9.56 -33.95 -12.84
N SER A 128 -9.64 -33.65 -11.54
CA SER A 128 -10.58 -34.26 -10.61
C SER A 128 -10.72 -33.32 -9.39
N HIS A 129 -11.90 -32.90 -8.94
CA HIS A 129 -13.17 -33.62 -8.80
C HIS A 129 -14.43 -32.88 -9.33
N LYS A 130 -15.47 -33.67 -9.60
CA LYS A 130 -16.84 -33.33 -10.10
C LYS A 130 -17.55 -32.32 -9.17
N GLN A 131 -18.20 -31.24 -9.63
CA GLN A 131 -19.33 -31.08 -10.57
C GLN A 131 -20.72 -31.47 -10.00
N TRP A 132 -21.50 -30.45 -9.61
CA TRP A 132 -22.95 -30.21 -9.77
C TRP A 132 -23.18 -28.71 -9.43
N GLY A 133 -24.04 -27.89 -10.05
CA GLY A 133 -24.88 -28.08 -11.23
C GLY A 133 -26.16 -27.21 -11.25
N PHE A 134 -26.05 -25.88 -11.48
CA PHE A 134 -27.16 -24.90 -11.64
C PHE A 134 -28.07 -24.73 -10.38
N SER A 135 -28.92 -23.69 -10.23
CA SER A 135 -29.35 -22.59 -11.13
C SER A 135 -29.62 -21.28 -10.36
N LEU A 136 -29.80 -20.17 -11.08
CA LEU A 136 -30.23 -18.87 -10.55
C LEU A 136 -31.60 -18.96 -9.84
N HIS A 137 -31.67 -18.61 -8.55
CA HIS A 137 -32.88 -18.08 -7.88
C HIS A 137 -32.46 -17.20 -6.68
N SER A 138 -33.18 -16.09 -6.48
CA SER A 138 -32.96 -15.12 -5.40
C SER A 138 -33.49 -15.59 -4.05
N ILE A 139 -32.68 -15.52 -2.98
CA ILE A 139 -33.09 -15.64 -1.55
C ILE A 139 -31.97 -15.08 -0.63
N PRO A 140 -32.24 -14.66 0.63
CA PRO A 140 -31.65 -13.41 1.16
C PRO A 140 -30.38 -13.54 2.02
N ARG A 141 -29.76 -12.38 2.27
CA ARG A 141 -28.58 -12.18 3.13
C ARG A 141 -28.77 -12.81 4.52
N ARG A 142 -27.80 -13.60 4.98
CA ARG A 142 -27.53 -13.79 6.41
C ARG A 142 -26.45 -12.80 6.84
N ALA A 143 -26.59 -12.27 8.06
CA ALA A 143 -25.55 -11.47 8.69
C ALA A 143 -24.48 -12.40 9.28
N GLY A 144 -23.19 -12.04 9.19
CA GLY A 144 -22.13 -12.71 9.95
C GLY A 144 -20.74 -12.80 9.31
N GLU A 145 -20.60 -12.59 8.00
CA GLU A 145 -19.28 -12.66 7.32
C GLU A 145 -18.79 -11.25 6.94
N GLU A 146 -17.78 -10.78 7.66
CA GLU A 146 -16.95 -9.63 7.25
C GLU A 146 -16.07 -10.10 6.09
N LEU A 147 -16.35 -9.61 4.88
CA LEU A 147 -15.51 -9.86 3.69
C LEU A 147 -14.12 -9.26 3.92
N LEU A 148 -13.18 -10.08 4.38
CA LEU A 148 -11.77 -9.71 4.43
C LEU A 148 -11.30 -9.36 3.01
N PRO A 149 -10.64 -8.20 2.79
CA PRO A 149 -10.07 -7.89 1.49
C PRO A 149 -9.01 -8.94 1.13
N GLU A 150 -9.08 -9.46 -0.10
CA GLU A 150 -8.19 -10.55 -0.54
C GLU A 150 -6.71 -10.15 -0.43
N PRO A 151 -5.82 -11.07 0.00
CA PRO A 151 -4.39 -10.79 0.10
C PRO A 151 -3.72 -10.75 -1.27
N ARG A 152 -3.83 -9.60 -1.93
CA ARG A 152 -2.72 -8.82 -2.49
C ARG A 152 -1.42 -9.64 -2.79
N SER A 153 -1.18 -9.98 -4.08
CA SER A 153 0.04 -10.67 -4.57
C SER A 153 0.32 -10.44 -6.07
N GLY A 154 1.57 -10.19 -6.50
CA GLY A 154 2.10 -10.72 -7.77
C GLY A 154 2.98 -9.89 -8.73
N ILE A 155 3.25 -8.58 -8.55
CA ILE A 155 3.93 -7.77 -9.61
C ILE A 155 5.46 -7.89 -9.52
N PRO A 156 6.19 -8.22 -10.60
CA PRO A 156 7.66 -8.17 -10.61
C PRO A 156 8.22 -6.73 -10.55
N CYS A 157 9.11 -6.49 -9.58
CA CYS A 157 9.89 -5.27 -9.47
C CYS A 157 10.78 -5.04 -10.69
N ALA A 158 10.96 -3.78 -11.08
CA ALA A 158 11.92 -3.31 -12.07
C ALA A 158 13.32 -3.12 -11.45
N ASN A 159 14.35 -3.08 -12.29
CA ASN A 159 15.74 -2.89 -11.87
C ASN A 159 15.98 -1.42 -11.48
N TRP A 160 16.51 -1.18 -10.27
CA TRP A 160 16.78 0.17 -9.76
C TRP A 160 17.66 1.01 -10.69
N THR A 161 18.61 0.38 -11.38
CA THR A 161 19.53 1.06 -12.31
C THR A 161 18.84 1.72 -13.51
N HIS A 162 17.58 1.37 -13.79
CA HIS A 162 16.79 1.98 -14.88
C HIS A 162 15.99 3.21 -14.42
N HIS A 163 15.90 3.47 -13.12
CA HIS A 163 15.05 4.50 -12.52
C HIS A 163 15.82 5.52 -11.66
N ILE A 164 17.14 5.36 -11.54
CA ILE A 164 18.01 6.24 -10.75
C ILE A 164 19.02 6.91 -11.69
N ASN A 165 18.99 8.24 -11.74
CA ASN A 165 19.99 9.02 -12.47
C ASN A 165 21.26 9.19 -11.62
N SER A 166 22.42 9.28 -12.28
CA SER A 166 23.74 9.44 -11.67
C SER A 166 23.94 10.73 -10.84
N GLY A 167 22.91 11.58 -10.73
CA GLY A 167 22.91 12.83 -9.94
C GLY A 167 22.40 12.69 -8.50
N ASP A 168 21.58 11.69 -8.18
CA ASP A 168 21.14 11.40 -6.79
C ASP A 168 22.24 10.64 -5.98
N SER A 169 23.47 10.60 -6.51
CA SER A 169 24.47 9.56 -6.23
C SER A 169 25.30 9.73 -4.95
N HIS A 170 25.23 10.86 -4.23
CA HIS A 170 26.20 11.17 -3.16
C HIS A 170 25.56 11.64 -1.83
N SER A 171 25.02 10.67 -1.08
CA SER A 171 25.20 10.57 0.39
C SER A 171 24.42 9.41 1.03
N THR A 172 23.24 9.05 0.50
CA THR A 172 22.33 8.07 1.15
C THR A 172 22.18 6.74 0.40
N VAL A 173 22.48 6.71 -0.90
CA VAL A 173 22.17 5.58 -1.79
C VAL A 173 23.10 4.37 -1.62
N SER A 174 24.38 4.60 -1.31
CA SER A 174 25.41 3.54 -1.17
C SER A 174 25.09 2.53 -0.08
N HIS A 175 24.62 2.99 1.09
CA HIS A 175 24.41 2.14 2.26
C HIS A 175 23.22 1.18 2.10
N VAL A 176 22.19 1.54 1.32
CA VAL A 176 20.93 0.79 1.23
C VAL A 176 21.03 -0.41 0.26
N GLY A 177 22.06 -0.46 -0.59
CA GLY A 177 22.32 -1.61 -1.46
C GLY A 177 21.22 -1.83 -2.50
N LEU A 178 21.01 -0.84 -3.39
CA LEU A 178 19.99 -0.83 -4.46
C LEU A 178 20.36 -1.76 -5.63
N GLU A 179 20.64 -3.02 -5.32
CA GLU A 179 21.04 -4.03 -6.29
C GLU A 179 19.85 -4.64 -7.03
N ARG A 180 20.01 -4.83 -8.34
CA ARG A 180 19.04 -5.50 -9.22
C ARG A 180 17.62 -4.91 -9.03
N ASN A 181 16.62 -5.76 -8.82
CA ASN A 181 15.23 -5.37 -8.63
C ASN A 181 14.70 -5.68 -7.22
N TYR A 182 15.57 -5.76 -6.21
CA TYR A 182 15.15 -6.15 -4.86
C TYR A 182 14.46 -5.01 -4.11
N CYS A 183 13.46 -5.33 -3.29
CA CYS A 183 12.76 -4.37 -2.45
C CYS A 183 13.71 -3.68 -1.46
N ARG A 184 13.66 -2.35 -1.38
CA ARG A 184 14.55 -1.52 -0.56
C ARG A 184 13.82 -0.30 -0.01
N ASN A 185 14.41 0.34 1.00
CA ASN A 185 13.88 1.59 1.56
C ASN A 185 14.96 2.70 1.55
N PRO A 186 15.26 3.30 0.37
CA PRO A 186 16.28 4.34 0.25
C PRO A 186 15.87 5.69 0.87
N ASP A 187 14.57 5.94 0.97
CA ASP A 187 13.96 7.20 1.40
C ASP A 187 13.51 7.20 2.87
N ARG A 188 13.78 6.12 3.62
CA ARG A 188 13.36 5.94 5.03
C ARG A 188 11.84 6.07 5.21
N ASP A 189 11.10 5.53 4.25
CA ASP A 189 9.64 5.48 4.30
C ASP A 189 9.20 4.57 5.45
N LYS A 190 8.49 5.13 6.44
CA LYS A 190 8.00 4.39 7.61
C LYS A 190 7.01 3.26 7.27
N HIS A 191 6.47 3.24 6.05
CA HIS A 191 5.62 2.16 5.56
C HIS A 191 6.40 0.96 5.01
N GLY A 192 7.74 1.07 4.95
CA GLY A 192 8.65 -0.04 4.72
C GLY A 192 9.22 -0.11 3.29
N PRO A 193 9.98 -1.19 2.98
CA PRO A 193 10.60 -1.37 1.69
C PRO A 193 9.61 -1.46 0.52
N TRP A 194 10.01 -0.88 -0.61
CA TRP A 194 9.23 -0.78 -1.84
C TRP A 194 10.13 -1.04 -3.05
N CYS A 195 9.55 -1.04 -4.25
CA CYS A 195 10.32 -1.07 -5.50
C CYS A 195 9.56 -0.37 -6.63
N TYR A 196 10.28 0.03 -7.68
CA TYR A 196 9.66 0.32 -8.98
C TYR A 196 9.08 -0.96 -9.57
N THR A 197 7.98 -0.86 -10.32
CA THR A 197 7.32 -1.98 -11.01
C THR A 197 7.58 -1.95 -12.50
N SER A 198 7.50 -3.11 -13.16
CA SER A 198 7.88 -3.27 -14.57
C SER A 198 7.07 -2.33 -15.52
N PRO A 199 7.69 -1.71 -16.56
CA PRO A 199 7.08 -0.61 -17.34
C PRO A 199 5.74 -0.89 -18.00
N ASN A 200 5.41 -2.15 -18.25
CA ASN A 200 4.14 -2.56 -18.87
C ASN A 200 2.96 -2.60 -17.88
N ASN A 201 3.17 -2.21 -16.61
CA ASN A 201 2.14 -2.23 -15.58
C ASN A 201 1.47 -0.86 -15.36
N ARG A 202 0.26 -0.83 -14.80
CA ARG A 202 -0.49 0.41 -14.51
C ARG A 202 0.13 1.23 -13.36
N LEU A 203 0.82 0.55 -12.46
CA LEU A 203 1.58 1.12 -11.35
C LEU A 203 3.05 1.32 -11.76
N VAL A 204 3.67 2.40 -11.31
CA VAL A 204 5.10 2.72 -11.52
C VAL A 204 5.97 2.19 -10.38
N TRP A 205 5.40 2.07 -9.19
CA TRP A 205 6.04 1.56 -7.98
C TRP A 205 4.97 1.05 -7.01
N ASP A 206 5.36 0.20 -6.06
CA ASP A 206 4.49 -0.30 -4.98
C ASP A 206 5.35 -0.83 -3.81
N TYR A 207 4.75 -0.94 -2.61
CA TYR A 207 5.40 -1.48 -1.41
C TYR A 207 5.62 -2.98 -1.52
N CYS A 208 6.57 -3.55 -0.76
CA CYS A 208 6.80 -4.98 -0.73
C CYS A 208 6.33 -5.61 0.58
N LYS A 209 5.49 -6.65 0.50
CA LYS A 209 4.97 -7.35 1.68
C LYS A 209 6.05 -8.23 2.31
N LEU A 210 6.73 -7.69 3.31
CA LEU A 210 7.79 -8.33 4.07
C LEU A 210 7.32 -8.62 5.51
N LYS A 211 7.77 -9.74 6.08
CA LYS A 211 7.50 -10.05 7.49
C LYS A 211 8.34 -9.12 8.38
N GLN A 212 7.74 -8.58 9.44
CA GLN A 212 8.52 -7.97 10.53
C GLN A 212 9.29 -9.06 11.27
N CYS A 213 10.50 -8.75 11.76
CA CYS A 213 11.28 -9.68 12.55
C CYS A 213 10.65 -9.87 13.93
N GLU A 214 10.61 -11.12 14.41
CA GLU A 214 10.19 -11.46 15.76
C GLU A 214 11.23 -10.95 16.76
N SER A 215 11.02 -9.75 17.28
CA SER A 215 11.83 -9.19 18.36
C SER A 215 11.41 -9.82 19.69
N ALA A 216 12.40 -10.20 20.52
CA ALA A 216 12.13 -10.60 21.89
C ALA A 216 11.33 -9.51 22.62
N THR A 217 10.32 -9.90 23.41
CA THR A 217 9.35 -8.99 24.03
C THR A 217 9.96 -8.13 25.13
N THR A 218 10.77 -7.14 24.78
CA THR A 218 11.06 -6.01 25.67
C THR A 218 9.74 -5.28 25.94
N PRO A 219 9.41 -5.00 27.22
CA PRO A 219 8.28 -4.12 27.54
C PRO A 219 8.41 -2.81 26.77
N PRO A 220 7.29 -2.18 26.34
CA PRO A 220 7.37 -0.87 25.72
C PRO A 220 8.09 0.08 26.69
N GLN A 221 9.21 0.66 26.24
CA GLN A 221 9.83 1.74 26.99
C GLN A 221 8.79 2.85 27.16
N PRO A 222 8.72 3.49 28.34
CA PRO A 222 7.77 4.59 28.53
C PRO A 222 8.08 5.68 27.51
N ASN A 223 7.10 5.96 26.63
CA ASN A 223 7.19 6.99 25.60
C ASN A 223 7.61 8.31 26.26
N ASN A 224 8.82 8.79 25.93
CA ASN A 224 9.37 10.01 26.52
C ASN A 224 8.50 11.21 26.09
N PRO A 225 7.72 11.84 26.99
CA PRO A 225 6.57 12.66 26.61
C PRO A 225 6.97 14.12 26.33
N THR A 226 7.91 14.32 25.39
CA THR A 226 8.52 15.64 25.11
C THR A 226 8.75 15.93 23.62
N ARG A 227 8.15 15.18 22.68
CA ARG A 227 7.99 15.70 21.31
C ARG A 227 6.91 16.79 21.31
N PRO A 228 7.21 18.04 20.89
CA PRO A 228 6.20 19.09 20.81
C PRO A 228 5.17 18.72 19.74
N LYS A 229 3.88 18.69 20.11
CA LYS A 229 2.78 18.42 19.18
C LYS A 229 2.64 19.60 18.21
N ILE A 230 3.10 19.41 16.98
CA ILE A 230 3.02 20.42 15.92
C ILE A 230 1.54 20.61 15.55
N SER A 231 1.04 21.84 15.57
CA SER A 231 -0.33 22.12 15.09
C SER A 231 -0.40 21.98 13.57
N CYS A 232 -1.49 21.39 13.06
CA CYS A 232 -1.71 21.20 11.63
C CYS A 232 -1.82 22.50 10.81
N PHE A 233 -1.96 23.65 11.47
CA PHE A 233 -2.06 24.96 10.82
C PHE A 233 -0.70 25.67 10.67
N VAL A 234 0.39 25.09 11.22
CA VAL A 234 1.77 25.60 11.16
C VAL A 234 2.42 25.31 9.80
N HIS A 235 1.79 25.81 8.74
CA HIS A 235 2.49 25.98 7.47
C HIS A 235 3.40 27.21 7.56
N ILE A 236 4.71 26.98 7.42
CA ILE A 236 5.68 28.01 7.03
C ILE A 236 5.11 28.74 5.82
N ASN A 237 5.20 30.07 5.78
CA ASN A 237 4.66 30.90 4.70
C ASN A 237 5.44 30.70 3.38
N THR A 238 5.29 29.54 2.74
CA THR A 238 5.54 29.39 1.31
C THR A 238 4.47 30.18 0.57
N ARG A 239 4.74 31.49 0.37
CA ARG A 239 3.98 32.32 -0.58
C ARG A 239 3.92 31.56 -1.91
N ILE A 240 2.72 31.17 -2.32
CA ILE A 240 2.50 30.73 -3.70
C ILE A 240 2.68 31.99 -4.57
N VAL A 241 3.77 32.04 -5.33
CA VAL A 241 3.98 33.08 -6.34
C VAL A 241 3.16 32.66 -7.57
N GLY A 242 2.13 33.44 -7.92
CA GLY A 242 1.27 33.20 -9.09
C GLY A 242 -0.11 32.58 -8.80
N GLY A 243 -0.47 32.32 -7.53
CA GLY A 243 -1.80 31.83 -7.17
C GLY A 243 -2.85 32.95 -7.18
N HIS A 244 -3.97 32.75 -7.88
CA HIS A 244 -5.15 33.61 -7.79
C HIS A 244 -6.08 33.16 -6.66
N GLU A 245 -6.59 34.12 -5.88
CA GLU A 245 -7.62 33.89 -4.86
C GLU A 245 -8.98 33.65 -5.53
N VAL A 246 -9.42 32.39 -5.60
CA VAL A 246 -10.75 32.02 -6.08
C VAL A 246 -11.72 32.09 -4.91
N ARG A 247 -12.88 32.76 -5.10
CA ARG A 247 -14.00 32.76 -4.15
C ARG A 247 -14.69 31.39 -4.13
N ALA A 248 -14.03 30.41 -3.54
CA ALA A 248 -14.49 29.04 -3.43
C ALA A 248 -15.68 28.95 -2.47
N THR A 249 -16.79 28.36 -2.91
CA THR A 249 -17.89 27.99 -2.01
C THR A 249 -17.44 26.88 -1.07
N ASP A 250 -17.95 26.86 0.17
CA ASP A 250 -17.54 25.84 1.14
C ASP A 250 -17.83 24.42 0.61
N GLY A 251 -16.91 23.48 0.84
CA GLY A 251 -17.02 22.11 0.33
C GLY A 251 -16.75 21.94 -1.17
N SER A 252 -16.34 22.96 -1.92
CA SER A 252 -16.07 22.85 -3.37
C SER A 252 -14.87 21.94 -3.76
N TRP A 253 -14.06 21.52 -2.79
CA TRP A 253 -13.04 20.47 -2.94
C TRP A 253 -13.58 19.04 -2.80
N VAL A 254 -14.84 18.86 -2.36
CA VAL A 254 -15.43 17.54 -2.20
C VAL A 254 -15.82 17.00 -3.57
N VAL A 255 -15.46 15.75 -3.83
CA VAL A 255 -15.67 15.12 -5.13
C VAL A 255 -16.61 13.92 -5.02
N SER A 256 -17.47 13.78 -6.01
CA SER A 256 -18.33 12.62 -6.19
C SER A 256 -17.59 11.61 -7.06
N ILE A 257 -17.17 10.48 -6.46
CA ILE A 257 -16.65 9.33 -7.20
C ILE A 257 -17.84 8.49 -7.64
N GLN A 258 -17.90 8.19 -8.93
CA GLN A 258 -19.05 7.56 -9.56
C GLN A 258 -18.61 6.35 -10.37
N ARG A 259 -19.41 5.28 -10.32
CA ARG A 259 -19.30 4.09 -11.18
C ARG A 259 -20.59 3.97 -11.99
N GLU A 260 -20.48 3.75 -13.30
CA GLU A 260 -21.64 3.67 -14.22
C GLU A 260 -22.56 4.91 -14.11
N LYS A 261 -21.97 6.08 -13.86
CA LYS A 261 -22.63 7.38 -13.59
C LYS A 261 -23.39 7.50 -12.27
N VAL A 262 -23.37 6.49 -11.41
CA VAL A 262 -23.99 6.50 -10.07
C VAL A 262 -22.96 6.84 -9.00
N HIS A 263 -23.31 7.73 -8.06
CA HIS A 263 -22.46 8.06 -6.92
C HIS A 263 -22.24 6.87 -5.99
N LEU A 264 -20.96 6.57 -5.76
CA LEU A 264 -20.47 5.45 -4.98
C LEU A 264 -19.79 5.92 -3.68
N CYS A 265 -18.91 6.92 -3.78
CA CYS A 265 -18.09 7.42 -2.68
C CYS A 265 -17.84 8.92 -2.76
N GLY A 266 -17.49 9.51 -1.63
CA GLY A 266 -16.85 10.81 -1.53
C GLY A 266 -15.34 10.76 -1.83
N GLY A 267 -14.75 11.94 -1.91
CA GLY A 267 -13.32 12.14 -2.08
C GLY A 267 -12.96 13.61 -1.93
N SER A 268 -11.67 13.92 -1.96
CA SER A 268 -11.16 15.27 -1.72
C SER A 268 -10.15 15.67 -2.79
N LEU A 269 -10.37 16.79 -3.47
CA LEU A 269 -9.44 17.35 -4.45
C LEU A 269 -8.26 18.01 -3.71
N ILE A 270 -7.12 17.31 -3.66
CA ILE A 270 -5.91 17.73 -2.92
C ILE A 270 -4.88 18.43 -3.83
N ARG A 271 -5.02 18.29 -5.14
CA ARG A 271 -4.47 19.16 -6.21
C ARG A 271 -5.46 19.14 -7.36
N GLU A 272 -5.32 20.05 -8.32
CA GLU A 272 -6.22 20.17 -9.47
C GLU A 272 -6.44 18.84 -10.21
N ASP A 273 -5.42 17.98 -10.26
CA ASP A 273 -5.42 16.69 -10.93
C ASP A 273 -5.30 15.48 -9.98
N TRP A 274 -5.46 15.67 -8.67
CA TRP A 274 -5.33 14.61 -7.65
C TRP A 274 -6.47 14.58 -6.64
N VAL A 275 -7.06 13.40 -6.46
CA VAL A 275 -8.11 13.14 -5.46
C VAL A 275 -7.62 12.13 -4.42
N LEU A 276 -7.92 12.39 -3.13
CA LEU A 276 -7.74 11.45 -2.01
C LEU A 276 -9.09 10.83 -1.62
N THR A 277 -9.14 9.52 -1.35
CA THR A 277 -10.36 8.76 -1.03
C THR A 277 -10.06 7.42 -0.31
N ASP A 278 -11.09 6.62 0.00
CA ASP A 278 -11.00 5.27 0.60
C ASP A 278 -10.78 4.20 -0.50
N GLN A 279 -9.94 3.21 -0.20
CA GLN A 279 -9.73 2.02 -1.02
C GLN A 279 -11.02 1.21 -1.25
N GLN A 280 -11.95 1.20 -0.29
CA GLN A 280 -13.20 0.44 -0.38
C GLN A 280 -14.15 0.95 -1.48
N CYS A 281 -13.87 2.13 -2.05
CA CYS A 281 -14.56 2.67 -3.22
C CYS A 281 -14.23 1.92 -4.52
N PHE A 282 -13.29 0.98 -4.48
CA PHE A 282 -12.78 0.23 -5.63
C PHE A 282 -12.76 -1.27 -5.34
N THR A 283 -12.90 -2.07 -6.40
CA THR A 283 -12.93 -3.54 -6.28
C THR A 283 -11.56 -4.16 -5.95
N SER A 284 -10.47 -3.46 -6.26
CA SER A 284 -9.08 -3.85 -6.02
C SER A 284 -8.17 -2.62 -6.17
N CYS A 285 -6.84 -2.78 -6.03
CA CYS A 285 -5.86 -1.72 -6.30
C CYS A 285 -5.51 -1.55 -7.79
N VAL A 286 -5.90 -2.49 -8.65
CA VAL A 286 -5.72 -2.42 -10.11
C VAL A 286 -7.05 -2.66 -10.86
N PRO A 287 -8.13 -1.88 -10.58
CA PRO A 287 -9.42 -2.08 -11.21
C PRO A 287 -9.42 -1.61 -12.68
N GLU A 288 -10.44 -1.99 -13.44
CA GLU A 288 -10.73 -1.35 -14.73
C GLU A 288 -11.44 0.00 -14.50
N LEU A 289 -10.76 1.08 -14.86
CA LEU A 289 -11.22 2.46 -14.57
C LEU A 289 -12.20 3.03 -15.61
N LYS A 290 -12.57 2.29 -16.66
CA LYS A 290 -13.42 2.80 -17.76
C LYS A 290 -14.79 3.27 -17.28
N ASP A 291 -15.37 2.57 -16.31
CA ASP A 291 -16.71 2.86 -15.79
C ASP A 291 -16.68 3.86 -14.61
N TYR A 292 -15.48 4.26 -14.18
CA TYR A 292 -15.27 5.18 -13.07
C TYR A 292 -15.06 6.62 -13.58
N SER A 293 -15.66 7.58 -12.87
CA SER A 293 -15.48 9.02 -13.14
C SER A 293 -15.57 9.84 -11.87
N VAL A 294 -15.01 11.05 -11.90
CA VAL A 294 -15.05 12.01 -10.81
C VAL A 294 -15.83 13.26 -11.26
N GLN A 295 -16.68 13.80 -10.39
CA GLN A 295 -17.25 15.15 -10.54
C GLN A 295 -16.91 16.00 -9.31
N VAL A 296 -16.66 17.29 -9.54
CA VAL A 296 -16.22 18.28 -8.55
C VAL A 296 -17.20 19.45 -8.50
N GLY A 297 -17.28 20.16 -7.37
CA GLY A 297 -18.10 21.37 -7.26
C GLY A 297 -19.60 21.15 -7.50
N LEU A 298 -20.13 20.01 -7.04
CA LEU A 298 -21.56 19.67 -7.02
C LEU A 298 -22.18 20.09 -5.68
N GLN A 299 -23.37 20.70 -5.68
CA GLN A 299 -24.17 20.90 -4.46
C GLN A 299 -25.24 19.80 -4.32
N HIS A 300 -25.74 19.30 -5.44
CA HIS A 300 -26.63 18.14 -5.50
C HIS A 300 -26.11 17.10 -6.49
N LEU A 301 -26.24 15.81 -6.15
CA LEU A 301 -25.85 14.71 -7.04
C LEU A 301 -26.62 14.72 -8.38
N ASN A 302 -27.78 15.37 -8.42
CA ASN A 302 -28.61 15.51 -9.62
C ASN A 302 -28.15 16.65 -10.57
N GLU A 303 -27.27 17.56 -10.15
CA GLU A 303 -26.75 18.69 -10.97
C GLU A 303 -25.73 18.27 -12.05
N SER A 304 -25.63 16.97 -12.33
CA SER A 304 -24.64 16.39 -13.25
C SER A 304 -24.73 16.90 -14.70
N SER A 305 -25.76 17.66 -15.05
CA SER A 305 -25.96 18.33 -16.35
C SER A 305 -25.05 19.56 -16.57
N GLY A 306 -24.46 20.15 -15.51
CA GLY A 306 -23.61 21.35 -15.62
C GLY A 306 -22.12 21.16 -15.31
N ARG A 307 -21.70 19.96 -14.85
CA ARG A 307 -20.31 19.70 -14.41
C ARG A 307 -19.64 18.60 -15.25
N PRO A 308 -18.43 18.81 -15.80
CA PRO A 308 -17.74 17.79 -16.57
C PRO A 308 -17.43 16.55 -15.71
N ARG A 309 -17.53 15.37 -16.32
CA ARG A 309 -17.13 14.09 -15.73
C ARG A 309 -15.66 13.86 -16.03
N LEU A 310 -14.81 13.99 -15.03
CA LEU A 310 -13.37 13.85 -15.13
C LEU A 310 -13.00 12.36 -15.14
N ARG A 311 -12.16 11.97 -16.11
CA ARG A 311 -11.66 10.60 -16.27
C ARG A 311 -10.49 10.35 -15.33
N ILE A 312 -10.40 9.12 -14.79
CA ILE A 312 -9.31 8.69 -13.93
C ILE A 312 -8.25 7.99 -14.80
N SER A 313 -7.03 8.51 -14.80
CA SER A 313 -5.91 7.94 -15.55
C SER A 313 -5.16 6.87 -14.75
N ARG A 314 -5.02 7.05 -13.43
CA ARG A 314 -4.36 6.11 -12.53
C ARG A 314 -5.03 6.07 -11.16
N LEU A 315 -4.96 4.90 -10.52
CA LEU A 315 -5.30 4.67 -9.13
C LEU A 315 -4.03 4.20 -8.42
N ILE A 316 -3.68 4.83 -7.30
CA ILE A 316 -2.52 4.49 -6.47
C ILE A 316 -3.06 4.13 -5.08
N CYS A 317 -2.91 2.87 -4.69
CA CYS A 317 -3.25 2.42 -3.34
C CYS A 317 -2.21 2.90 -2.32
N GLY A 318 -2.68 3.18 -1.11
CA GLY A 318 -1.85 3.51 0.03
C GLY A 318 -1.19 2.28 0.69
N PRO A 319 -0.36 2.54 1.72
CA PRO A 319 0.28 1.52 2.55
C PRO A 319 -0.70 0.47 3.07
N GLU A 320 -0.20 -0.74 3.36
CA GLU A 320 -1.01 -1.79 3.95
C GLU A 320 -1.69 -1.32 5.25
N GLY A 321 -2.97 -1.64 5.41
CA GLY A 321 -3.78 -1.19 6.55
C GLY A 321 -4.21 0.30 6.55
N SER A 322 -3.79 1.12 5.57
CA SER A 322 -4.17 2.54 5.52
C SER A 322 -5.61 2.82 5.08
N ASN A 323 -6.18 1.96 4.22
CA ASN A 323 -7.39 2.22 3.44
C ASN A 323 -7.32 3.46 2.51
N LEU A 324 -6.16 4.08 2.25
CA LEU A 324 -6.10 5.25 1.37
C LEU A 324 -5.96 4.87 -0.11
N VAL A 325 -6.54 5.70 -0.97
CA VAL A 325 -6.28 5.73 -2.41
C VAL A 325 -6.08 7.17 -2.88
N MET A 326 -5.07 7.37 -3.73
CA MET A 326 -4.91 8.58 -4.55
C MET A 326 -5.29 8.29 -6.00
N LEU A 327 -6.11 9.16 -6.60
CA LEU A 327 -6.52 9.08 -8.00
C LEU A 327 -5.86 10.20 -8.79
N LYS A 328 -5.20 9.86 -9.90
CA LYS A 328 -4.70 10.84 -10.88
C LYS A 328 -5.76 11.08 -11.94
N LEU A 329 -6.27 12.29 -12.03
CA LEU A 329 -7.18 12.71 -13.10
C LEU A 329 -6.42 12.84 -14.43
N GLU A 330 -7.09 12.47 -15.53
CA GLU A 330 -6.55 12.55 -16.89
C GLU A 330 -6.38 14.00 -17.35
N ASN A 331 -7.28 14.89 -16.93
CA ASN A 331 -7.17 16.34 -17.08
C ASN A 331 -7.41 17.00 -15.71
N PRO A 332 -6.77 18.16 -15.41
CA PRO A 332 -7.05 18.93 -14.22
C PRO A 332 -8.53 19.34 -14.11
N ALA A 333 -9.03 19.42 -12.88
CA ALA A 333 -10.34 19.94 -12.56
C ALA A 333 -10.41 21.47 -12.79
N PRO A 334 -11.59 22.01 -13.18
CA PRO A 334 -11.76 23.45 -13.41
C PRO A 334 -11.86 24.24 -12.10
N VAL A 335 -10.70 24.48 -11.46
CA VAL A 335 -10.54 25.11 -10.13
C VAL A 335 -10.93 26.60 -10.07
N SER A 336 -11.32 27.20 -11.21
CA SER A 336 -11.89 28.56 -11.29
C SER A 336 -13.41 28.61 -11.45
N GLU A 337 -14.08 27.48 -11.70
CA GLU A 337 -15.52 27.44 -12.04
C GLU A 337 -16.40 26.93 -10.88
N GLY A 338 -15.89 26.97 -9.64
CA GLY A 338 -16.60 26.51 -8.43
C GLY A 338 -16.18 25.11 -7.95
N ALA A 339 -15.05 24.60 -8.42
CA ALA A 339 -14.25 23.60 -7.69
C ALA A 339 -13.08 24.32 -6.99
N SER A 340 -12.51 23.71 -5.95
CA SER A 340 -11.28 24.22 -5.30
C SER A 340 -10.44 23.07 -4.73
N THR A 341 -9.21 23.35 -4.30
CA THR A 341 -8.33 22.34 -3.65
C THR A 341 -8.31 22.53 -2.14
N ILE A 342 -8.22 21.43 -1.38
CA ILE A 342 -8.06 21.46 0.08
C ILE A 342 -6.59 21.34 0.47
N HIS A 343 -6.14 22.07 1.50
CA HIS A 343 -4.77 21.96 1.98
C HIS A 343 -4.50 20.64 2.70
N LEU A 344 -3.35 20.05 2.41
CA LEU A 344 -2.83 18.86 3.10
C LEU A 344 -2.14 19.25 4.42
N PRO A 345 -2.23 18.40 5.45
CA PRO A 345 -1.63 18.65 6.76
C PRO A 345 -0.12 18.43 6.77
N VAL A 346 0.57 19.17 7.64
CA VAL A 346 1.98 18.94 7.96
C VAL A 346 2.16 17.52 8.53
N LYS A 347 3.29 16.87 8.20
CA LYS A 347 3.67 15.55 8.74
C LYS A 347 3.54 15.52 10.27
N GLU A 348 2.92 14.46 10.81
CA GLU A 348 2.84 14.20 12.26
C GLU A 348 2.22 15.36 13.06
N CYS A 349 1.42 16.22 12.41
CA CYS A 349 0.69 17.25 13.11
C CYS A 349 -0.49 16.68 13.90
N HIS A 350 -0.92 17.44 14.91
CA HIS A 350 -2.07 17.09 15.73
C HIS A 350 -3.11 18.22 15.73
N ILE A 351 -4.36 17.82 15.87
CA ILE A 351 -5.48 18.69 16.23
C ILE A 351 -5.78 18.48 17.71
N ALA A 352 -6.12 19.54 18.44
CA ALA A 352 -6.48 19.46 19.84
C ALA A 352 -7.84 18.75 20.04
N GLU A 353 -7.98 18.03 21.15
CA GLU A 353 -9.26 17.46 21.58
C GLU A 353 -10.33 18.55 21.73
N GLY A 354 -11.57 18.24 21.36
CA GLY A 354 -12.68 19.19 21.38
C GLY A 354 -12.70 20.21 20.24
N THR A 355 -11.66 20.29 19.40
CA THR A 355 -11.67 21.13 18.20
C THR A 355 -12.82 20.70 17.28
N ASN A 356 -13.66 21.64 16.87
CA ASN A 356 -14.75 21.37 15.94
C ASN A 356 -14.20 21.25 14.51
N CYS A 357 -14.45 20.11 13.87
CA CYS A 357 -14.06 19.82 12.49
C CYS A 357 -15.27 19.30 11.71
N THR A 358 -15.34 19.59 10.42
CA THR A 358 -16.52 19.34 9.59
C THR A 358 -16.26 18.19 8.63
N VAL A 359 -17.14 17.19 8.65
CA VAL A 359 -17.24 16.18 7.59
C VAL A 359 -18.14 16.70 6.49
N TYR A 360 -17.77 16.45 5.24
CA TYR A 360 -18.56 16.84 4.07
C TYR A 360 -18.89 15.62 3.20
N GLY A 361 -20.13 15.52 2.73
CA GLY A 361 -20.61 14.42 1.89
C GLY A 361 -22.07 14.55 1.45
N TRP A 362 -22.59 13.48 0.83
CA TRP A 362 -23.96 13.37 0.28
C TRP A 362 -24.67 12.09 0.78
N GLY A 363 -24.22 11.54 1.91
CA GLY A 363 -24.60 10.22 2.43
C GLY A 363 -26.09 10.00 2.63
N GLU A 364 -26.45 8.73 2.71
CA GLU A 364 -27.85 8.28 2.61
C GLU A 364 -28.67 8.58 3.89
N THR A 365 -29.03 9.84 4.08
CA THR A 365 -30.10 10.25 5.01
C THR A 365 -31.47 9.87 4.42
N LYS A 366 -32.45 9.58 5.28
CA LYS A 366 -33.75 8.98 4.90
C LYS A 366 -34.64 9.80 3.95
N SER A 367 -34.20 10.94 3.42
CA SER A 367 -35.03 11.80 2.56
C SER A 367 -34.32 12.74 1.57
N THR A 368 -32.98 12.92 1.54
CA THR A 368 -32.37 13.93 0.62
C THR A 368 -30.94 13.62 0.15
N PHE A 369 -30.72 13.64 -1.19
CA PHE A 369 -29.40 13.60 -1.86
C PHE A 369 -28.64 14.95 -1.83
N PHE A 370 -28.84 15.73 -0.76
CA PHE A 370 -28.29 17.08 -0.63
C PHE A 370 -26.92 17.02 0.06
N PHE A 371 -26.04 17.97 -0.26
CA PHE A 371 -24.76 18.11 0.40
C PHE A 371 -24.95 18.57 1.86
N HIS A 372 -24.49 17.76 2.81
CA HIS A 372 -24.69 18.02 4.25
C HIS A 372 -23.35 18.06 4.98
N PRO A 373 -22.81 19.25 5.29
CA PRO A 373 -21.69 19.38 6.22
C PRO A 373 -22.16 19.06 7.65
N VAL A 374 -21.42 18.19 8.35
CA VAL A 374 -21.67 17.86 9.76
C VAL A 374 -20.46 18.21 10.60
N THR A 375 -20.61 19.17 11.51
CA THR A 375 -19.55 19.60 12.43
C THR A 375 -19.52 18.74 13.68
N MET A 376 -18.37 18.14 13.96
CA MET A 376 -18.14 17.22 15.07
C MET A 376 -16.85 17.57 15.83
N PRO A 377 -16.81 17.43 17.16
CA PRO A 377 -15.60 17.65 17.94
C PRO A 377 -14.60 16.51 17.72
N MET A 378 -13.30 16.84 17.65
CA MET A 378 -12.21 15.86 17.66
C MET A 378 -12.15 15.13 18.99
N VAL A 379 -11.94 13.81 18.93
CA VAL A 379 -11.87 12.92 20.09
C VAL A 379 -10.41 12.54 20.36
N ASN A 380 -10.03 12.48 21.65
CA ASN A 380 -8.70 12.06 22.09
C ASN A 380 -8.30 10.70 21.49
N ASN A 381 -7.06 10.55 21.04
CA ASN A 381 -6.63 9.32 20.39
C ASN A 381 -6.55 8.11 21.34
N ASP A 382 -6.26 8.34 22.63
CA ASP A 382 -6.22 7.28 23.63
C ASP A 382 -7.64 6.74 23.88
N MET A 383 -8.62 7.64 23.98
CA MET A 383 -10.05 7.30 24.08
C MET A 383 -10.58 6.67 22.77
N CYS A 384 -10.14 7.15 21.61
CA CYS A 384 -10.46 6.56 20.31
C CYS A 384 -10.03 5.08 20.24
N SER A 385 -8.78 4.81 20.64
CA SER A 385 -8.20 3.46 20.68
C SER A 385 -8.93 2.54 21.65
N GLN A 386 -9.34 3.04 22.82
CA GLN A 386 -10.15 2.28 23.77
C GLN A 386 -11.54 1.92 23.22
N ILE A 387 -12.17 2.81 22.44
CA ILE A 387 -13.53 2.61 21.91
C ILE A 387 -13.55 1.74 20.66
N LYS A 388 -12.53 1.83 19.79
CA LYS A 388 -12.52 1.19 18.46
C LYS A 388 -11.61 -0.02 18.35
N GLY A 389 -10.85 -0.35 19.39
CA GLY A 389 -9.66 -1.20 19.27
C GLY A 389 -8.47 -0.38 18.75
N ASP A 390 -7.28 -0.98 18.75
CA ASP A 390 -6.01 -0.30 18.49
C ASP A 390 -6.04 0.55 17.21
N ALA A 391 -6.20 1.86 17.41
CA ALA A 391 -6.27 2.86 16.36
C ALA A 391 -4.85 3.31 15.94
N GLY A 392 -3.86 3.08 16.80
CA GLY A 392 -2.50 3.58 16.69
C GLY A 392 -2.44 5.08 16.40
N GLU A 393 -1.36 5.52 15.78
CA GLU A 393 -1.22 6.90 15.25
C GLU A 393 -1.85 7.05 13.85
N SER A 394 -2.22 5.93 13.21
CA SER A 394 -2.69 5.87 11.82
C SER A 394 -4.15 6.28 11.62
N ARG A 395 -4.91 6.39 12.72
CA ARG A 395 -6.34 6.73 12.73
C ARG A 395 -6.60 7.89 13.69
N ILE A 396 -7.77 8.51 13.52
CA ILE A 396 -8.31 9.55 14.42
C ILE A 396 -9.82 9.38 14.56
N CYS A 397 -10.38 9.89 15.65
CA CYS A 397 -11.82 9.90 15.91
C CYS A 397 -12.39 11.33 15.95
N ALA A 398 -13.64 11.47 15.52
CA ALA A 398 -14.45 12.67 15.74
C ALA A 398 -15.93 12.32 16.01
N GLY A 399 -16.64 13.17 16.73
CA GLY A 399 -18.07 13.00 17.04
C GLY A 399 -18.33 12.25 18.34
N GLY A 400 -19.36 11.40 18.35
CA GLY A 400 -19.87 10.73 19.56
C GLY A 400 -21.20 11.29 20.09
N LYS A 401 -21.90 12.10 19.28
CA LYS A 401 -23.29 12.51 19.57
C LYS A 401 -24.26 11.70 18.72
N VAL A 402 -25.35 11.23 19.33
CA VAL A 402 -26.43 10.54 18.63
C VAL A 402 -27.04 11.46 17.57
N GLY A 403 -27.15 10.99 16.33
CA GLY A 403 -27.68 11.77 15.21
C GLY A 403 -26.62 12.47 14.34
N GLU A 404 -25.38 12.57 14.81
CA GLU A 404 -24.24 13.13 14.04
C GLU A 404 -23.31 11.99 13.59
N GLY A 405 -22.87 11.96 12.33
CA GLY A 405 -21.82 11.03 11.88
C GLY A 405 -21.80 10.72 10.38
N VAL A 406 -20.72 10.07 9.96
CA VAL A 406 -20.53 9.50 8.61
C VAL A 406 -21.53 8.36 8.37
N CYS A 407 -22.11 8.27 7.17
CA CYS A 407 -22.93 7.12 6.77
C CYS A 407 -22.53 6.53 5.42
N ASP A 408 -23.30 5.56 4.93
CA ASP A 408 -23.07 4.94 3.62
C ASP A 408 -23.04 5.99 2.50
N ARG A 409 -22.13 5.79 1.54
CA ARG A 409 -21.73 6.69 0.43
C ARG A 409 -20.88 7.92 0.81
N ASP A 410 -20.76 8.28 2.09
CA ASP A 410 -19.82 9.32 2.53
C ASP A 410 -18.36 8.83 2.59
N TYR A 411 -18.10 7.53 2.43
CA TYR A 411 -16.76 6.94 2.51
C TYR A 411 -15.81 7.55 1.48
N GLY A 412 -14.55 7.77 1.89
CA GLY A 412 -13.57 8.56 1.15
C GLY A 412 -13.71 10.08 1.28
N GLY A 413 -14.83 10.58 1.80
CA GLY A 413 -15.06 12.01 2.06
C GLY A 413 -14.13 12.62 3.14
N PRO A 414 -13.89 13.94 3.10
CA PRO A 414 -12.99 14.62 4.03
C PRO A 414 -13.62 14.89 5.39
N LEU A 415 -12.81 14.73 6.44
CA LEU A 415 -12.90 15.46 7.70
C LEU A 415 -11.93 16.65 7.63
N VAL A 416 -12.45 17.87 7.70
CA VAL A 416 -11.70 19.13 7.56
C VAL A 416 -11.71 19.89 8.88
N CYS A 417 -10.55 20.33 9.36
CA CYS A 417 -10.47 21.28 10.45
C CYS A 417 -10.12 22.68 9.90
N GLN A 418 -10.62 23.73 10.56
CA GLN A 418 -10.41 25.13 10.17
C GLN A 418 -9.79 25.91 11.32
N GLU A 419 -8.79 26.74 11.01
CA GLU A 419 -8.25 27.76 11.91
C GLU A 419 -8.06 29.06 11.11
N HIS A 420 -8.74 30.14 11.53
CA HIS A 420 -8.92 31.35 10.72
C HIS A 420 -9.44 31.00 9.31
N GLU A 421 -8.86 31.56 8.25
CA GLU A 421 -9.24 31.26 6.85
C GLU A 421 -8.60 29.95 6.30
N ARG A 422 -7.81 29.22 7.09
CA ARG A 422 -7.10 28.01 6.63
C ARG A 422 -7.92 26.76 6.92
N LYS A 423 -8.31 26.05 5.87
CA LYS A 423 -8.96 24.73 5.92
C LYS A 423 -8.00 23.63 5.53
N VAL A 424 -7.88 22.60 6.38
CA VAL A 424 -6.94 21.48 6.21
C VAL A 424 -7.69 20.17 6.33
N ILE A 425 -7.49 19.24 5.38
CA ILE A 425 -8.01 17.88 5.50
C ILE A 425 -7.19 17.12 6.55
N VAL A 426 -7.84 16.66 7.61
CA VAL A 426 -7.16 15.91 8.69
C VAL A 426 -7.51 14.44 8.66
N GLY A 427 -8.68 14.09 8.11
CA GLY A 427 -9.17 12.72 8.05
C GLY A 427 -9.84 12.35 6.73
N VAL A 428 -9.79 11.06 6.41
CA VAL A 428 -10.58 10.42 5.33
C VAL A 428 -11.55 9.43 5.96
N SER A 429 -12.83 9.52 5.64
CA SER A 429 -13.88 8.65 6.18
C SER A 429 -13.77 7.23 5.64
N ILE A 430 -14.06 6.22 6.48
CA ILE A 430 -13.95 4.80 6.11
C ILE A 430 -15.14 3.96 6.60
N GLN A 431 -15.42 2.86 5.89
CA GLN A 431 -16.50 1.91 6.20
C GLN A 431 -16.17 0.98 7.39
N ARG A 432 -15.97 1.56 8.58
CA ARG A 432 -15.96 0.84 9.89
C ARG A 432 -16.83 1.50 10.96
N THR A 433 -17.62 2.51 10.59
CA THR A 433 -18.45 3.30 11.52
C THR A 433 -19.93 2.99 11.29
N LYS A 434 -20.69 2.72 12.37
CA LYS A 434 -22.16 2.67 12.32
C LYS A 434 -22.72 4.09 12.19
N CYS A 435 -23.58 4.33 11.21
CA CYS A 435 -24.16 5.66 10.95
C CYS A 435 -24.77 6.30 12.21
N ALA A 436 -24.48 7.60 12.42
CA ALA A 436 -25.12 8.46 13.42
C ALA A 436 -25.18 7.90 14.86
N SER A 437 -24.19 7.07 15.23
CA SER A 437 -24.12 6.39 16.54
C SER A 437 -23.66 7.32 17.67
N SER A 438 -23.92 6.95 18.92
CA SER A 438 -23.26 7.55 20.09
C SER A 438 -21.75 7.29 20.16
N GLN A 439 -21.23 6.35 19.36
CA GLN A 439 -19.79 6.19 19.21
C GLN A 439 -19.21 7.18 18.20
N PRO A 440 -18.00 7.73 18.43
CA PRO A 440 -17.33 8.56 17.43
C PRO A 440 -17.08 7.80 16.12
N ALA A 441 -17.00 8.56 15.04
CA ALA A 441 -16.62 8.08 13.72
C ALA A 441 -15.10 7.94 13.61
N LEU A 442 -14.66 6.88 12.93
CA LEU A 442 -13.25 6.57 12.72
C LEU A 442 -12.81 7.03 11.32
N PHE A 443 -11.68 7.73 11.26
CA PHE A 443 -11.09 8.25 10.02
C PHE A 443 -9.63 7.77 9.89
N VAL A 444 -9.11 7.72 8.66
CA VAL A 444 -7.66 7.63 8.43
C VAL A 444 -7.02 8.96 8.86
N ASN A 445 -5.90 8.93 9.60
CA ASN A 445 -5.15 10.14 9.94
C ASN A 445 -4.31 10.62 8.74
N VAL A 446 -4.72 11.70 8.08
CA VAL A 446 -3.99 12.18 6.88
C VAL A 446 -2.58 12.67 7.23
N ALA A 447 -2.39 13.30 8.39
CA ALA A 447 -1.08 13.78 8.85
C ALA A 447 -0.07 12.65 9.10
N PHE A 448 -0.56 11.43 9.38
CA PHE A 448 0.28 10.23 9.46
C PHE A 448 0.75 9.78 8.07
N TYR A 449 -0.06 9.93 7.03
CA TYR A 449 0.26 9.48 5.67
C TYR A 449 0.79 10.58 4.74
N SER A 450 1.00 11.81 5.22
CA SER A 450 1.49 12.95 4.40
C SER A 450 2.76 12.61 3.60
N GLU A 451 3.72 11.87 4.15
CA GLU A 451 4.95 11.48 3.43
C GLU A 451 4.68 10.57 2.23
N TRP A 452 3.78 9.59 2.38
CA TRP A 452 3.32 8.77 1.26
C TRP A 452 2.64 9.63 0.18
N ILE A 453 1.79 10.59 0.57
CA ILE A 453 1.13 11.51 -0.36
C ILE A 453 2.17 12.35 -1.14
N TYR A 454 3.18 12.91 -0.46
CA TYR A 454 4.26 13.65 -1.12
C TYR A 454 5.14 12.77 -2.02
N LYS A 455 5.40 11.51 -1.63
CA LYS A 455 6.10 10.52 -2.45
C LYS A 455 5.34 10.18 -3.72
N VAL A 456 4.02 10.01 -3.66
CA VAL A 456 3.17 9.85 -4.84
C VAL A 456 3.30 11.06 -5.77
N PHE A 457 3.22 12.30 -5.25
CA PHE A 457 3.42 13.50 -6.08
C PHE A 457 4.82 13.58 -6.72
N LYS A 458 5.87 13.13 -6.04
CA LYS A 458 7.24 13.12 -6.59
C LYS A 458 7.41 12.07 -7.70
N LEU A 459 6.79 10.90 -7.55
CA LEU A 459 6.94 9.77 -8.48
C LEU A 459 5.95 9.79 -9.65
N TYR A 460 4.93 10.64 -9.58
CA TYR A 460 3.98 10.93 -10.66
C TYR A 460 3.88 12.45 -10.88
N PRO A 461 4.95 13.11 -11.36
CA PRO A 461 4.90 14.54 -11.66
C PRO A 461 3.83 14.84 -12.72
N THR A 462 3.14 15.97 -12.55
CA THR A 462 2.29 16.52 -13.61
C THR A 462 3.20 16.99 -14.74
N GLU A 463 2.99 16.53 -15.98
CA GLU A 463 3.77 17.00 -17.13
C GLU A 463 3.55 18.50 -17.30
N GLU A 464 4.64 19.27 -17.31
CA GLU A 464 4.61 20.69 -17.64
C GLU A 464 4.18 20.84 -19.10
N ARG A 465 2.97 21.37 -19.32
CA ARG A 465 2.53 21.76 -20.67
C ARG A 465 3.35 22.98 -21.11
N ASN A 466 4.27 22.77 -22.05
CA ASN A 466 4.81 23.80 -22.93
C ASN A 466 3.70 24.47 -23.76
#